data_AF-A0A935Z5J0-F1
#
_entry.id   AF-A0A935Z5J0-F1
#
_cell.length_a   1.000
_cell.length_b   1.000
_cell.length_c   1.000
_cell.angle_alpha   90.00
_cell.angle_beta   90.00
_cell.angle_gamma   90.00
#
_symmetry.space_group_name_H-M   'P 1'
#
loop_
_entity.id
_entity.type
_entity.pdbx_description
1 polymer ?
#
loop_
_entity_poly.entity_id
_entity_poly.type
_entity_poly.pdbx_seq_one_letter_code
_entity_poly.pdbx_strand_id
1 'polypeptide(L)'
;MRSSPTPSERILWLHLRSSALGVRFRRQVPLDRFIVDFFAPSRSLAIEVDGASHPAHSAYDAARDARLASLGVRTLRFKAWRVERDVASVIRAIQGALHRG
;
A
#
# COMPACT_ATOMS: atom_id res chain seq x y z
N MET A 1 -5.28 15.73 6.71
CA MET A 1 -5.58 14.39 7.27
C MET A 1 -6.75 13.81 6.48
N ARG A 2 -6.63 12.64 5.85
CA ARG A 2 -7.79 12.01 5.18
C ARG A 2 -8.68 11.38 6.26
N SER A 3 -9.75 12.07 6.62
CA SER A 3 -10.68 11.67 7.69
C SER A 3 -11.56 10.47 7.33
N SER A 4 -11.50 9.97 6.09
CA SER A 4 -12.25 8.79 5.67
C SER A 4 -11.48 8.02 4.58
N PRO A 5 -11.37 6.69 4.69
CA PRO A 5 -10.74 5.87 3.67
C PRO A 5 -11.53 5.92 2.37
N THR A 6 -10.82 5.93 1.24
CA THR A 6 -11.45 5.89 -0.09
C THR A 6 -12.19 4.57 -0.32
N PRO A 7 -13.15 4.49 -1.26
CA PRO A 7 -13.84 3.22 -1.58
C PRO A 7 -12.84 2.10 -1.93
N SER A 8 -11.83 2.41 -2.75
CA SER A 8 -10.73 1.51 -3.08
C SER A 8 -9.97 1.02 -1.82
N GLU A 9 -9.58 1.91 -0.91
CA GLU A 9 -8.91 1.53 0.35
C GLU A 9 -9.79 0.63 1.21
N ARG A 10 -11.11 0.92 1.30
CA ARG A 10 -12.05 0.10 2.05
C ARG A 10 -12.14 -1.32 1.49
N ILE A 11 -12.25 -1.45 0.16
CA ILE A 11 -12.26 -2.74 -0.53
C ILE A 11 -10.98 -3.51 -0.19
N LEU A 12 -9.81 -2.91 -0.41
CA LEU A 12 -8.55 -3.58 -0.14
C LEU A 12 -8.40 -3.97 1.34
N TRP A 13 -8.82 -3.10 2.26
CA TRP A 13 -8.74 -3.37 3.69
C TRP A 13 -9.55 -4.59 4.12
N LEU A 14 -10.71 -4.85 3.51
CA LEU A 14 -11.52 -6.05 3.82
C LEU A 14 -10.74 -7.35 3.59
N HIS A 15 -9.87 -7.37 2.58
CA HIS A 15 -9.02 -8.53 2.28
C HIS A 15 -7.75 -8.59 3.13
N LEU A 16 -7.19 -7.44 3.51
CA LEU A 16 -5.95 -7.39 4.29
C LEU A 16 -6.15 -7.57 5.80
N ARG A 17 -7.32 -7.15 6.34
CA ARG A 17 -7.58 -7.13 7.79
C ARG A 17 -7.66 -8.50 8.45
N SER A 18 -8.00 -9.54 7.69
CA SER A 18 -8.22 -10.90 8.23
C SER A 18 -6.94 -11.70 8.43
N SER A 19 -5.77 -11.12 8.14
CA SER A 19 -4.48 -11.85 8.09
C SER A 19 -4.50 -13.06 7.15
N ALA A 20 -5.44 -13.10 6.19
CA ALA A 20 -5.58 -14.20 5.22
C ALA A 20 -4.33 -14.39 4.34
N LEU A 21 -3.45 -13.39 4.29
CA LEU A 21 -2.18 -13.44 3.57
C LEU A 21 -1.01 -13.92 4.45
N GLY A 22 -1.29 -14.47 5.64
CA GLY A 22 -0.27 -14.97 6.58
C GLY A 22 0.53 -13.87 7.29
N VAL A 23 0.20 -12.59 7.06
CA VAL A 23 0.84 -11.45 7.72
C VAL A 23 -0.22 -10.43 8.15
N ARG A 24 0.11 -9.68 9.21
CA ARG A 24 -0.77 -8.64 9.74
C ARG A 24 -0.51 -7.31 9.04
N PHE A 25 -1.56 -6.75 8.44
CA PHE A 25 -1.54 -5.40 7.90
C PHE A 25 -2.10 -4.39 8.90
N ARG A 26 -1.56 -3.17 8.83
CA ARG A 26 -2.08 -1.96 9.48
C ARG A 26 -2.47 -0.97 8.38
N ARG A 27 -3.40 -0.06 8.67
CA ARG A 27 -3.85 0.99 7.75
C ARG A 27 -3.43 2.38 8.22
N GLN A 28 -3.23 3.31 7.29
CA GLN A 28 -2.85 4.72 7.55
C GLN A 28 -1.67 4.84 8.52
N VAL A 29 -0.57 4.16 8.20
CA VAL A 29 0.58 4.05 9.11
C VAL A 29 1.55 5.21 8.88
N PRO A 30 1.90 5.99 9.90
CA PRO A 30 3.00 6.93 9.82
C PRO A 30 4.32 6.16 9.77
N LEU A 31 5.11 6.41 8.72
CA LEU A 31 6.47 5.92 8.53
C LEU A 31 7.37 7.12 8.25
N ASP A 32 8.26 7.43 9.20
CA ASP A 32 9.09 8.64 9.16
C ASP A 32 8.19 9.88 9.01
N ARG A 33 8.39 10.69 7.97
CA ARG A 33 7.60 11.89 7.67
C ARG A 33 6.39 11.63 6.75
N PHE A 34 6.10 10.37 6.43
CA PHE A 34 5.05 10.00 5.48
C PHE A 34 3.96 9.16 6.13
N ILE A 35 2.78 9.13 5.51
CA ILE A 35 1.71 8.20 5.88
C ILE A 35 1.49 7.28 4.68
N VAL A 36 1.52 5.96 4.92
CA VAL A 36 1.22 4.94 3.91
C VAL A 36 -0.17 4.35 4.15
N ASP A 37 -0.88 3.98 3.08
CA ASP A 37 -2.27 3.50 3.19
C ASP A 37 -2.33 2.17 3.92
N PHE A 38 -1.43 1.24 3.61
CA PHE A 38 -1.26 -0.01 4.35
C PHE A 38 0.20 -0.37 4.57
N PHE A 39 0.48 -1.07 5.66
CA PHE A 39 1.81 -1.55 5.98
C PHE A 39 1.78 -2.92 6.65
N ALA A 40 2.64 -3.83 6.20
CA ALA A 40 2.94 -5.11 6.83
C ALA A 40 4.31 -5.05 7.51
N PRO A 41 4.37 -4.82 8.84
CA PRO A 41 5.63 -4.64 9.56
C PRO A 41 6.57 -5.85 9.47
N SER A 42 6.01 -7.07 9.50
CA SER A 42 6.81 -8.31 9.46
C SER A 42 7.51 -8.58 8.13
N ARG A 43 7.18 -7.83 7.08
CA ARG A 43 7.78 -7.96 5.74
C ARG A 43 8.33 -6.65 5.20
N SER A 44 8.35 -5.60 6.04
CA SER A 44 8.69 -4.23 5.67
C SER A 44 8.06 -3.81 4.33
N LEU A 45 6.76 -4.06 4.17
CA LEU A 45 6.03 -3.84 2.92
C LEU A 45 4.95 -2.79 3.11
N ALA A 46 5.08 -1.65 2.43
CA ALA A 46 4.06 -0.62 2.29
C ALA A 46 3.23 -0.84 1.02
N ILE A 47 1.94 -0.54 1.10
CA ILE A 47 1.00 -0.55 -0.04
C ILE A 47 0.29 0.79 -0.10
N GLU A 48 0.21 1.34 -1.30
CA GLU A 48 -0.50 2.58 -1.62
C GLU A 48 -1.55 2.38 -2.69
N VAL A 49 -2.65 3.11 -2.51
CA VAL A 49 -3.77 3.15 -3.43
C VAL A 49 -3.85 4.55 -4.03
N ASP A 50 -3.37 4.66 -5.27
CA ASP A 50 -3.25 5.92 -5.97
C ASP A 50 -4.55 6.26 -6.71
N GLY A 51 -5.17 7.39 -6.33
CA GLY A 51 -6.35 7.92 -7.00
C GLY A 51 -6.00 8.62 -8.31
N ALA A 52 -6.94 8.69 -9.25
CA ALA A 52 -6.73 9.31 -10.57
C ALA A 52 -6.22 10.77 -10.53
N SER A 53 -6.34 11.45 -9.38
CA SER A 53 -5.95 12.85 -9.17
C SER A 53 -4.53 13.06 -8.65
N HIS A 54 -3.76 11.99 -8.42
CA HIS A 54 -2.34 12.11 -8.15
C HIS A 54 -1.57 11.74 -9.41
N PRO A 55 -0.90 12.71 -10.07
CA PRO A 55 0.15 12.36 -10.99
C PRO A 55 1.23 11.67 -10.17
N ALA A 56 1.20 10.33 -10.13
CA ALA A 56 2.42 9.55 -9.96
C ALA A 56 3.46 10.22 -10.87
N HIS A 57 4.66 10.50 -10.34
CA HIS A 57 5.72 11.27 -11.01
C HIS A 57 5.83 12.77 -10.65
N SER A 58 5.59 13.17 -9.40
CA SER A 58 6.28 14.37 -8.89
C SER A 58 7.64 13.99 -8.29
N ALA A 59 8.62 14.90 -8.28
CA ALA A 59 9.91 14.69 -7.61
C ALA A 59 9.76 14.34 -6.11
N TYR A 60 8.62 14.72 -5.52
CA TYR A 60 8.23 14.38 -4.16
C TYR A 60 7.99 12.87 -3.97
N ASP A 61 7.44 12.17 -4.96
CA ASP A 61 7.25 10.71 -4.91
C ASP A 61 8.60 9.97 -4.98
N ALA A 62 9.52 10.41 -5.84
CA ALA A 62 10.83 9.78 -5.96
C ALA A 62 11.66 9.91 -4.67
N ALA A 63 11.64 11.08 -4.03
CA ALA A 63 12.31 11.30 -2.75
C ALA A 63 11.68 10.49 -1.61
N ARG A 64 10.35 10.32 -1.66
CA ARG A 64 9.60 9.51 -0.71
C ARG A 64 9.93 8.03 -0.85
N ASP A 65 9.91 7.49 -2.06
CA ASP A 65 10.22 6.09 -2.32
C ASP A 65 11.68 5.78 -1.97
N ALA A 66 12.62 6.66 -2.34
CA ALA A 66 14.02 6.52 -1.95
C ALA A 66 14.20 6.53 -0.42
N ARG A 67 13.46 7.39 0.30
CA ARG A 67 13.52 7.44 1.77
C ARG A 67 12.94 6.18 2.40
N LEU A 68 11.78 5.70 1.95
CA LEU A 68 11.20 4.45 2.44
C LEU A 68 12.12 3.25 2.14
N ALA A 69 12.69 3.20 0.94
CA ALA A 69 13.67 2.18 0.58
C ALA A 69 14.91 2.22 1.49
N SER A 70 15.42 3.41 1.84
CA SER A 70 16.54 3.54 2.79
C SER A 70 16.21 3.06 4.20
N LEU A 71 14.93 2.97 4.56
CA LEU A 71 14.45 2.38 5.82
C LEU A 71 14.18 0.87 5.69
N GLY A 72 14.57 0.25 4.57
CA GLY A 72 14.32 -1.16 4.28
C GLY A 72 12.85 -1.46 3.93
N VAL A 73 12.04 -0.43 3.65
CA VAL A 73 10.63 -0.59 3.30
C VAL A 73 10.47 -0.68 1.79
N ARG A 74 9.90 -1.79 1.33
CA ARG A 74 9.44 -1.94 -0.06
C ARG A 74 8.06 -1.34 -0.22
N THR A 75 7.79 -0.70 -1.35
CA THR A 75 6.50 -0.04 -1.62
C THR A 75 5.84 -0.65 -2.86
N LEU A 76 4.55 -1.00 -2.77
CA LEU A 76 3.72 -1.36 -3.92
C LEU A 76 2.62 -0.31 -4.09
N ARG A 77 2.45 0.19 -5.32
CA ARG A 77 1.41 1.16 -5.65
C ARG A 77 0.41 0.57 -6.63
N PHE A 78 -0.88 0.68 -6.31
CA PHE A 78 -1.97 0.23 -7.16
C PHE A 78 -2.88 1.41 -7.50
N LYS A 79 -3.34 1.48 -8.76
CA LYS A 79 -4.35 2.46 -9.13
C LYS A 79 -5.69 2.10 -8.49
N ALA A 80 -6.41 3.09 -7.98
CA ALA A 80 -7.74 2.95 -7.37
C ALA A 80 -8.69 2.11 -8.23
N TRP A 81 -8.79 2.42 -9.53
CA TRP A 81 -9.64 1.68 -10.46
C TRP A 81 -9.31 0.19 -10.56
N ARG A 82 -8.04 -0.19 -10.36
CA ARG A 82 -7.61 -1.60 -10.39
C ARG A 82 -8.06 -2.32 -9.12
N VAL A 83 -7.98 -1.65 -7.97
CA VAL A 83 -8.50 -2.19 -6.71
C VAL A 83 -10.00 -2.40 -6.78
N GLU A 84 -10.73 -1.45 -7.36
CA GLU A 84 -12.20 -1.51 -7.48
C GLU A 84 -12.68 -2.54 -8.50
N ARG A 85 -11.98 -2.70 -9.62
CA ARG A 85 -12.40 -3.60 -10.72
C ARG A 85 -11.84 -5.01 -10.63
N ASP A 86 -10.65 -5.19 -10.04
CA ASP A 86 -9.94 -6.46 -9.99
C ASP A 86 -9.08 -6.55 -8.72
N VAL A 87 -9.74 -6.52 -7.56
CA VAL A 87 -9.08 -6.69 -6.26
C VAL A 87 -8.32 -8.02 -6.18
N ALA A 88 -8.78 -9.05 -6.89
CA ALA A 88 -8.14 -10.36 -6.90
C ALA A 88 -6.71 -10.30 -7.49
N SER A 89 -6.48 -9.58 -8.59
CA SER A 89 -5.11 -9.42 -9.10
C SER A 89 -4.23 -8.56 -8.21
N VAL A 90 -4.80 -7.58 -7.50
CA VAL A 90 -4.07 -6.79 -6.49
C VAL A 90 -3.61 -7.68 -5.34
N ILE A 91 -4.51 -8.52 -4.82
CA ILE A 91 -4.16 -9.46 -3.74
C ILE A 91 -3.10 -10.47 -4.18
N ARG A 92 -3.20 -11.04 -5.38
CA ARG A 92 -2.15 -11.94 -5.92
C ARG A 92 -0.80 -11.24 -6.02
N ALA A 93 -0.77 -9.99 -6.46
CA ALA A 93 0.46 -9.21 -6.54
C ALA A 93 1.07 -8.97 -5.15
N ILE A 94 0.25 -8.64 -4.15
CA ILE A 94 0.68 -8.47 -2.76
C ILE A 94 1.24 -9.80 -2.22
N GLN A 95 0.54 -10.91 -2.40
CA GLN A 95 1.02 -12.24 -2.01
C GLN A 95 2.39 -12.55 -2.63
N GLY A 96 2.53 -12.37 -3.94
CA GLY A 96 3.82 -12.59 -4.62
C GLY A 96 4.95 -11.73 -4.04
N ALA A 97 4.67 -10.49 -3.64
CA ALA A 97 5.67 -9.64 -3.00
C ALA A 97 6.01 -10.05 -1.56
N LEU A 98 5.05 -10.63 -0.83
CA LEU A 98 5.29 -11.17 0.51
C LEU A 98 6.24 -12.37 0.45
N HIS A 99 6.09 -13.27 -0.53
CA HIS A 99 6.90 -14.49 -0.64
C HIS A 99 8.31 -14.30 -1.23
N ARG A 100 8.66 -13.12 -1.74
CA ARG A 100 10.02 -12.80 -2.15
C ARG A 100 10.85 -12.47 -0.91
N GLY A 101 11.48 -13.49 -0.34
CA GLY A 101 12.42 -13.46 0.78
C GLY A 101 13.27 -14.73 0.75
#